data_AF-A0A1H3LG60-F1
#
_entry.id   AF-A0A1H3LG60-F1
#
_cell.length_a   1.000
_cell.length_b   1.000
_cell.length_c   1.000
_cell.angle_alpha   90.00
_cell.angle_beta   90.00
_cell.angle_gamma   90.00
#
_symmetry.space_group_name_H-M   'P 1'
#
loop_
_entity.id
_entity.type
_entity.pdbx_description
1 polymer ?
#
loop_
_entity_poly.entity_id
_entity_poly.type
_entity_poly.pdbx_seq_one_letter_code
_entity_poly.pdbx_strand_id
1 'polypeptide(L)'
;MPGIDKRLSRYPQLYSRIGFAHQYRPLGDDELAFVLSRHWRKLGLTLDLTDFTDAQAVATVGRITRGNFRLVHRLFVQIERVLKINDLTVITSDVIDAARSTLVIGDT
;
A
#
# COMPACT_ATOMS: atom_id res chain seq x y z
N MET A 1 -14.89 -7.72 -3.69
CA MET A 1 -14.69 -6.27 -3.37
C MET A 1 -15.91 -5.79 -2.61
N PRO A 2 -15.80 -5.41 -1.33
CA PRO A 2 -16.96 -5.06 -0.50
C PRO A 2 -17.64 -3.81 -1.07
N GLY A 3 -18.70 -4.01 -1.84
CA GLY A 3 -19.41 -2.94 -2.56
C GLY A 3 -19.91 -3.40 -3.92
N ILE A 4 -19.03 -3.97 -4.74
CA ILE A 4 -19.41 -4.57 -6.03
C ILE A 4 -20.23 -5.84 -5.78
N ASP A 5 -19.79 -6.70 -4.87
CA ASP A 5 -20.49 -7.94 -4.52
C ASP A 5 -21.93 -7.67 -4.02
N LYS A 6 -22.11 -6.61 -3.20
CA LYS A 6 -23.44 -6.17 -2.70
C LYS A 6 -24.33 -5.56 -3.78
N ARG A 7 -23.76 -4.97 -4.84
CA ARG A 7 -24.53 -4.43 -5.96
C ARG A 7 -24.94 -5.55 -6.92
N LEU A 8 -24.06 -6.51 -7.15
CA LEU A 8 -24.31 -7.63 -8.06
C LEU A 8 -25.22 -8.70 -7.47
N SER A 9 -25.22 -8.88 -6.14
CA SER A 9 -26.20 -9.75 -5.47
C SER A 9 -27.65 -9.34 -5.73
N ARG A 10 -27.89 -8.07 -6.12
CA ARG A 10 -29.21 -7.56 -6.51
C ARG A 10 -29.61 -7.94 -7.95
N TYR A 11 -28.70 -8.50 -8.75
CA TYR A 11 -28.94 -8.91 -10.14
C TYR A 11 -28.54 -10.38 -10.36
N PRO A 12 -29.39 -11.34 -9.94
CA PRO A 12 -29.05 -12.76 -9.92
C PRO A 12 -28.68 -13.34 -11.30
N GLN A 13 -29.32 -12.85 -12.38
CA GLN A 13 -29.05 -13.33 -13.75
C GLN A 13 -27.66 -12.92 -14.25
N LEU A 14 -27.14 -11.79 -13.75
CA LEU A 14 -25.81 -11.30 -14.06
C LEU A 14 -24.75 -11.94 -13.16
N TYR A 15 -25.06 -12.06 -11.86
CA TYR A 15 -24.16 -12.68 -10.87
C TYR A 15 -23.84 -14.14 -11.20
N SER A 16 -24.81 -14.90 -11.72
CA SER A 16 -24.58 -16.28 -12.16
C SER A 16 -23.72 -16.41 -13.42
N ARG A 17 -23.63 -15.35 -14.24
CA ARG A 17 -22.92 -15.35 -15.52
C ARG A 17 -21.53 -14.76 -15.45
N ILE A 18 -21.24 -13.91 -14.47
CA ILE A 18 -19.90 -13.36 -14.28
C ILE A 18 -19.17 -14.24 -13.27
N GLY A 19 -18.17 -14.98 -13.75
CA GLY A 19 -17.23 -15.70 -12.91
C GLY A 19 -16.34 -14.74 -12.13
N PHE A 20 -16.84 -14.10 -11.08
CA PHE A 20 -16.02 -13.37 -10.10
C PHE A 20 -15.27 -14.36 -9.20
N ALA A 21 -14.50 -15.27 -9.80
CA ALA A 21 -13.76 -16.29 -9.04
C ALA A 21 -12.32 -15.85 -8.70
N HIS A 22 -11.83 -14.73 -9.27
CA HIS A 22 -10.50 -14.24 -8.93
C HIS A 22 -10.53 -13.29 -7.73
N GLN A 23 -10.39 -13.88 -6.55
CA GLN A 23 -10.20 -13.13 -5.32
C GLN A 23 -8.75 -12.64 -5.24
N TYR A 24 -8.56 -11.32 -5.35
CA TYR A 24 -7.27 -10.70 -5.03
C TYR A 24 -6.98 -10.85 -3.54
N ARG A 25 -5.89 -11.53 -3.23
CA ARG A 25 -5.38 -11.65 -1.85
C ARG A 25 -4.54 -10.42 -1.51
N PRO A 26 -4.44 -10.05 -0.23
CA PRO A 26 -3.41 -9.13 0.22
C PRO A 26 -2.03 -9.65 -0.18
N LEU A 27 -1.10 -8.73 -0.43
CA LEU A 27 0.29 -9.07 -0.73
C LEU A 27 0.90 -9.85 0.44
N GLY A 28 1.61 -10.93 0.12
CA GLY A 28 2.56 -11.54 1.06
C GLY A 28 3.77 -10.64 1.30
N ASP A 29 4.64 -11.01 2.24
CA ASP A 29 5.80 -10.20 2.62
C ASP A 29 6.79 -10.03 1.45
N ASP A 30 7.08 -11.10 0.71
CA ASP A 30 7.96 -11.07 -0.47
C ASP A 30 7.36 -10.22 -1.61
N GLU A 31 6.06 -10.37 -1.85
CA GLU A 31 5.33 -9.58 -2.86
C GLU A 31 5.31 -8.10 -2.48
N LEU A 32 5.12 -7.80 -1.20
CA LEU A 32 5.18 -6.45 -0.67
C LEU A 32 6.58 -5.87 -0.89
N ALA A 33 7.64 -6.55 -0.46
CA ALA A 33 9.03 -6.10 -0.65
C ALA A 33 9.33 -5.82 -2.14
N PHE A 34 8.87 -6.70 -3.03
CA PHE A 34 8.97 -6.50 -4.48
C PHE A 34 8.25 -5.21 -4.93
N VAL A 35 7.01 -5.00 -4.51
CA VAL A 35 6.24 -3.78 -4.83
C VAL A 35 6.94 -2.53 -4.29
N LEU A 36 7.42 -2.56 -3.03
CA LEU A 36 8.11 -1.43 -2.39
C LEU A 36 9.39 -1.07 -3.13
N SER A 37 10.17 -2.05 -3.58
CA SER A 37 11.40 -1.79 -4.36
C SER A 37 11.13 -0.95 -5.63
N ARG A 38 9.98 -1.17 -6.28
CA ARG A 38 9.58 -0.39 -7.47
C ARG A 38 9.11 1.00 -7.11
N HIS A 39 8.47 1.18 -5.96
CA HIS A 39 8.07 2.49 -5.48
C HIS A 39 9.26 3.35 -5.04
N TRP A 40 10.23 2.78 -4.31
CA TRP A 40 11.50 3.45 -3.98
C TRP A 40 12.20 3.97 -5.26
N ARG A 41 12.30 3.10 -6.28
CA ARG A 41 12.90 3.48 -7.56
C ARG A 41 12.20 4.63 -8.27
N LYS A 42 10.87 4.72 -8.16
CA LYS A 42 10.11 5.86 -8.70
C LYS A 42 10.42 7.18 -8.00
N LEU A 43 10.86 7.12 -6.75
CA LEU A 43 11.31 8.28 -5.96
C LEU A 43 12.80 8.58 -6.16
N GLY A 44 13.50 7.83 -7.02
CA GLY A 44 14.95 7.95 -7.21
C GLY A 44 15.77 7.31 -6.09
N LEU A 45 15.13 6.51 -5.22
CA LEU A 45 15.78 5.82 -4.11
C LEU A 45 16.04 4.36 -4.46
N THR A 46 17.07 3.78 -3.84
CA THR A 46 17.35 2.34 -3.88
C THR A 46 16.97 1.74 -2.55
N LEU A 47 16.17 0.66 -2.58
CA LEU A 47 15.79 -0.07 -1.37
C LEU A 47 16.89 -1.07 -1.04
N ASP A 48 17.51 -0.94 0.13
CA ASP A 48 18.47 -1.91 0.67
C ASP A 48 17.94 -2.52 1.97
N LEU A 49 17.48 -3.77 1.91
CA LEU A 49 16.98 -4.49 3.08
C LEU A 49 18.07 -4.83 4.11
N THR A 50 19.35 -4.64 3.78
CA THR A 50 20.46 -4.78 4.73
C THR A 50 20.66 -3.50 5.56
N ASP A 51 20.18 -2.36 5.08
CA ASP A 51 20.12 -1.14 5.87
C ASP A 51 18.96 -1.20 6.87
N PHE A 52 19.25 -0.84 8.12
CA PHE A 52 18.28 -0.86 9.20
C PHE A 52 17.10 0.09 8.93
N THR A 53 17.38 1.27 8.37
CA THR A 53 16.35 2.29 8.10
C THR A 53 15.34 1.81 7.07
N ASP A 54 15.82 1.27 5.95
CA ASP A 54 14.99 0.74 4.87
C ASP A 54 14.22 -0.52 5.32
N ALA A 55 14.86 -1.43 6.06
CA ALA A 55 14.20 -2.60 6.65
C ALA A 55 13.07 -2.19 7.62
N GLN A 56 13.32 -1.19 8.47
CA GLN A 56 12.31 -0.65 9.38
C GLN A 56 11.16 0.03 8.62
N ALA A 57 11.47 0.78 7.56
CA ALA A 57 10.49 1.43 6.70
C ALA A 57 9.57 0.39 6.04
N VAL A 58 10.14 -0.66 5.45
CA VAL A 58 9.40 -1.78 4.84
C VAL A 58 8.48 -2.47 5.85
N ALA A 59 9.00 -2.80 7.04
CA ALA A 59 8.21 -3.44 8.09
C ALA A 59 7.05 -2.54 8.57
N THR A 60 7.29 -1.23 8.67
CA THR A 60 6.27 -0.24 9.09
C THR A 60 5.16 -0.12 8.05
N VAL A 61 5.52 -0.02 6.77
CA VAL A 61 4.54 -0.03 5.66
C VAL A 61 3.75 -1.33 5.64
N GLY A 62 4.39 -2.48 5.82
CA GLY A 62 3.72 -3.78 5.91
C GLY A 62 2.70 -3.84 7.04
N ARG A 63 3.06 -3.35 8.23
CA ARG A 63 2.16 -3.32 9.40
C ARG A 63 0.94 -2.41 9.20
N ILE A 64 1.14 -1.22 8.62
CA ILE A 64 0.06 -0.26 8.37
C ILE A 64 -0.90 -0.79 7.30
N THR A 65 -0.37 -1.38 6.23
CA THR A 65 -1.15 -1.74 5.06
C THR A 65 -1.71 -3.16 5.11
N ARG A 66 -1.10 -4.06 5.89
CA ARG A 66 -1.41 -5.50 5.95
C ARG A 66 -1.53 -6.12 4.55
N GLY A 67 -0.63 -5.74 3.64
CA GLY A 67 -0.63 -6.21 2.25
C GLY A 67 -1.73 -5.62 1.36
N ASN A 68 -2.51 -4.64 1.82
CA ASN A 68 -3.52 -3.97 1.00
C ASN A 68 -2.84 -3.06 -0.05
N PHE A 69 -2.65 -3.59 -1.26
CA PHE A 69 -1.99 -2.91 -2.37
C PHE A 69 -2.55 -1.49 -2.65
N ARG A 70 -3.87 -1.30 -2.53
CA ARG A 70 -4.49 0.02 -2.74
C ARG A 70 -4.07 1.01 -1.66
N LEU A 71 -3.97 0.55 -0.42
CA LEU A 71 -3.51 1.38 0.69
C LEU A 71 -2.02 1.66 0.59
N VAL A 72 -1.20 0.68 0.18
CA VAL A 72 0.23 0.87 -0.14
C VAL A 72 0.38 2.01 -1.16
N HIS A 73 -0.31 1.92 -2.30
CA HIS A 73 -0.23 2.95 -3.34
C HIS A 73 -0.59 4.35 -2.81
N ARG A 74 -1.69 4.48 -2.06
CA ARG A 74 -2.11 5.75 -1.46
C ARG A 74 -1.10 6.29 -0.45
N LEU A 75 -0.49 5.42 0.36
CA LEU A 75 0.53 5.79 1.34
C LEU A 75 1.76 6.38 0.65
N PHE A 76 2.23 5.77 -0.43
CA PHE A 76 3.37 6.30 -1.18
C PHE A 76 3.14 7.66 -1.80
N VAL A 77 1.93 7.93 -2.29
CA VAL A 77 1.57 9.27 -2.79
C VAL A 77 1.72 10.32 -1.68
N GLN A 78 1.41 9.97 -0.42
CA GLN A 78 1.62 10.87 0.71
C GLN A 78 3.08 10.92 1.15
N ILE A 79 3.81 9.80 1.16
CA ILE A 79 5.26 9.78 1.46
C ILE A 79 6.01 10.70 0.49
N GLU A 80 5.75 10.58 -0.81
CA GLU A 80 6.36 11.45 -1.83
C GLU A 80 6.10 12.93 -1.53
N ARG A 81 4.87 13.26 -1.13
CA ARG A 81 4.49 14.63 -0.78
C ARG A 81 5.21 15.13 0.47
N VAL A 82 5.31 14.31 1.52
CA VAL A 82 6.01 14.65 2.77
C VAL A 82 7.50 14.85 2.50
N LEU A 83 8.13 13.96 1.72
CA LEU A 83 9.55 14.09 1.34
C LEU A 83 9.79 15.41 0.60
N LYS A 84 8.98 15.71 -0.42
CA LYS A 84 9.12 16.94 -1.23
C LYS A 84 8.93 18.23 -0.44
N ILE A 85 7.96 18.26 0.49
CA ILE A 85 7.67 19.45 1.29
C ILE A 85 8.82 19.74 2.28
N ASN A 86 9.45 18.69 2.81
CA ASN A 86 10.47 18.80 3.85
C ASN A 86 11.91 18.67 3.32
N ASP A 87 12.08 18.59 1.99
CA ASP A 87 13.37 18.38 1.32
C ASP A 87 14.16 17.16 1.84
N LEU A 88 13.43 16.07 2.10
CA LEU A 88 14.00 14.82 2.62
C LEU A 88 14.26 13.84 1.48
N THR A 89 15.37 13.11 1.59
CA THR A 89 15.80 12.10 0.62
C THR A 89 15.71 10.67 1.16
N VAL A 90 15.31 10.49 2.41
CA VAL A 90 15.25 9.18 3.08
C VAL A 90 13.86 8.94 3.64
N ILE A 91 13.34 7.73 3.46
CA ILE A 91 12.05 7.31 3.99
C ILE A 91 12.27 6.69 5.37
N THR A 92 12.06 7.48 6.42
CA THR A 92 12.11 7.02 7.81
C THR A 92 10.72 6.60 8.31
N SER A 93 10.66 5.96 9.49
CA SER A 93 9.39 5.69 10.18
C SER A 93 8.54 6.94 10.35
N ASP A 94 9.17 8.06 10.66
CA ASP A 94 8.49 9.32 10.97
C ASP A 94 7.83 9.91 9.72
N VAL A 95 8.50 9.80 8.56
CA VAL A 95 7.92 10.17 7.26
C VAL A 95 6.71 9.30 6.95
N ILE A 96 6.79 8.00 7.23
CA ILE A 96 5.69 7.05 7.01
C ILE A 96 4.50 7.38 7.92
N ASP A 97 4.75 7.69 9.19
CA ASP A 97 3.70 8.02 10.16
C ASP A 97 3.05 9.38 9.84
N ALA A 98 3.84 10.37 9.42
CA ALA A 98 3.32 11.64 8.91
C ALA A 98 2.46 11.44 7.64
N ALA A 99 2.92 10.60 6.71
CA ALA A 99 2.15 10.26 5.52
C ALA A 99 0.84 9.52 5.88
N ARG A 100 0.90 8.59 6.83
CA ARG A 100 -0.26 7.85 7.33
C ARG A 100 -1.30 8.76 7.96
N SER A 101 -0.89 9.74 8.79
CA SER A 101 -1.83 10.62 9.49
C SER A 101 -2.66 11.49 8.54
N THR A 102 -2.15 11.79 7.35
CA THR A 102 -2.89 12.50 6.30
C THR A 102 -3.91 11.63 5.55
N LEU A 103 -3.83 10.30 5.68
CA LEU A 103 -4.76 9.39 5.03
C LEU A 103 -5.97 9.13 5.91
N VAL A 104 -7.15 9.33 5.34
CA VAL A 104 -8.36 8.71 5.88
C VAL A 104 -8.29 7.21 5.57
N ILE A 105 -7.87 6.47 6.59
CA ILE A 105 -7.94 5.01 6.70
C ILE A 105 -9.15 4.78 7.61
N GLY A 106 -10.15 4.03 7.15
CA GLY A 106 -11.28 3.70 8.03
C GLY A 106 -10.72 2.98 9.24
N ASP A 107 -10.87 3.57 10.43
CA ASP A 107 -10.47 2.93 11.67
C ASP A 107 -11.23 1.62 11.80
N THR A 108 -10.51 0.56 12.17
CA THR A 108 -11.09 -0.76 12.49
C THR A 108 -11.93 -0.68 13.74
#